data_AF-A0A6G1RK97-F1
#
_entry.id   AF-A0A6G1RK97-F1
#
_cell.length_a   1.000
_cell.length_b   1.000
_cell.length_c   1.000
_cell.angle_alpha   90.00
_cell.angle_beta   90.00
_cell.angle_gamma   90.00
#
_symmetry.space_group_name_H-M   'P 1'
#
loop_
_entity.id
_entity.type
_entity.pdbx_description
1 polymer ?
#
loop_
_entity_poly.entity_id
_entity_poly.type
_entity_poly.pdbx_seq_one_letter_code
_entity_poly.pdbx_strand_id
1 'polypeptide(L)'
;PASTCSQRAMAASVRVGSSVPVPASGRPVRPAAPAPPARRVAQQIPEEILGNAELREAAEALPRNYNFEIPKTIWRIRQAQARKVALQMPEGLLMFACTIADIIERFTDAEAVVMGDVTYGACCVDDYTARALGADFLVHYGHSCLIPIDATQGLKMLYVFVDIKID
;
A
#
# COMPACT_ATOMS: atom_id res chain seq x y z
N PRO A 1 54.94 31.27 -3.62
CA PRO A 1 54.24 31.63 -2.37
C PRO A 1 53.12 30.60 -2.06
N ALA A 2 53.34 29.52 -1.30
CA ALA A 2 54.28 29.24 -0.21
C ALA A 2 54.00 29.98 1.11
N SER A 3 53.11 29.40 1.92
CA SER A 3 53.08 29.40 3.40
C SER A 3 52.07 28.31 3.84
N THR A 4 52.44 27.15 4.41
CA THR A 4 52.80 26.91 5.85
C THR A 4 51.78 27.51 6.83
N CYS A 5 51.36 26.92 7.95
CA CYS A 5 51.74 25.70 8.67
C CYS A 5 50.48 25.21 9.48
N SER A 6 50.42 24.12 10.26
CA SER A 6 51.45 23.19 10.77
C SER A 6 50.85 21.79 11.07
N GLN A 7 51.68 20.86 11.53
CA GLN A 7 51.33 19.57 12.12
C GLN A 7 51.06 19.68 13.63
N ARG A 8 50.31 18.73 14.21
CA ARG A 8 50.81 17.92 15.35
C ARG A 8 49.97 16.68 15.63
N ALA A 9 50.65 15.57 15.89
CA ALA A 9 50.11 14.32 16.40
C ALA A 9 50.75 14.01 17.77
N MET A 10 50.21 12.98 18.46
CA MET A 10 50.72 12.35 19.70
C MET A 10 50.70 13.20 21.00
N ALA A 11 50.68 12.62 22.21
CA ALA A 11 50.16 11.33 22.71
C ALA A 11 50.30 11.31 24.26
N ALA A 12 49.34 10.72 24.99
CA ALA A 12 49.47 10.23 26.37
C ALA A 12 48.19 9.42 26.71
N SER A 13 48.13 8.16 27.15
CA SER A 13 49.05 7.18 27.78
C SER A 13 48.89 7.01 29.31
N VAL A 14 47.94 6.12 29.67
CA VAL A 14 47.96 5.09 30.75
C VAL A 14 48.14 5.49 32.23
N ARG A 15 47.16 5.13 33.09
CA ARG A 15 47.23 4.22 34.30
C ARG A 15 45.97 4.40 35.18
N VAL A 16 45.05 3.43 35.25
CA VAL A 16 44.96 2.29 36.21
C VAL A 16 44.47 2.65 37.63
N GLY A 17 43.22 2.25 37.94
CA GLY A 17 42.80 1.62 39.20
C GLY A 17 42.36 2.49 40.39
N SER A 18 41.09 2.33 40.84
CA SER A 18 40.74 1.83 42.19
C SER A 18 39.22 1.84 42.49
N SER A 19 38.77 0.82 43.24
CA SER A 19 37.66 0.79 44.22
C SER A 19 36.25 1.31 43.87
N VAL A 20 35.32 0.34 43.89
CA VAL A 20 33.84 0.46 43.96
C VAL A 20 33.38 1.12 45.27
N PRO A 21 32.21 1.80 45.25
CA PRO A 21 31.22 1.62 46.32
C PRO A 21 29.80 1.31 45.79
N VAL A 22 29.08 0.43 46.50
CA VAL A 22 27.66 0.07 46.27
C VAL A 22 26.79 0.68 47.37
N PRO A 23 25.64 1.28 47.02
CA PRO A 23 24.36 0.89 47.65
C PRO A 23 23.23 0.79 46.58
N ALA A 24 22.46 -0.29 46.45
CA ALA A 24 21.54 -0.97 47.38
C ALA A 24 20.05 -0.55 47.17
N SER A 25 19.23 -1.56 46.76
CA SER A 25 17.76 -1.65 46.77
C SER A 25 16.91 -0.85 45.75
N GLY A 26 15.91 -1.52 45.13
CA GLY A 26 14.81 -0.83 44.44
C GLY A 26 14.15 -1.52 43.21
N ARG A 27 13.31 -2.54 43.44
CA ARG A 27 12.35 -3.18 42.49
C ARG A 27 12.88 -3.89 41.21
N PRO A 28 12.39 -5.10 40.89
CA PRO A 28 12.55 -5.69 39.55
C PRO A 28 11.60 -5.03 38.56
N VAL A 29 12.14 -4.41 37.51
CA VAL A 29 11.36 -3.96 36.35
C VAL A 29 10.97 -5.21 35.55
N ARG A 30 9.66 -5.49 35.45
CA ARG A 30 9.17 -6.56 34.56
C ARG A 30 9.43 -6.16 33.10
N PRO A 31 9.97 -7.04 32.25
CA PRO A 31 10.01 -6.76 30.83
C PRO A 31 8.57 -6.63 30.31
N ALA A 32 8.27 -5.54 29.62
CA ALA A 32 6.99 -5.37 28.95
C ALA A 32 6.88 -6.43 27.84
N ALA A 33 5.77 -7.18 27.83
CA ALA A 33 5.49 -8.11 26.75
C ALA A 33 5.36 -7.33 25.42
N PRO A 34 5.89 -7.85 24.29
CA PRO A 34 5.65 -7.22 23.00
C PRO A 34 4.15 -7.24 22.72
N ALA A 35 3.59 -6.08 22.38
CA ALA A 35 2.19 -5.98 21.96
C ALA A 35 1.98 -6.90 20.73
N PRO A 36 0.85 -7.63 20.66
CA PRO A 36 0.57 -8.49 19.50
C PRO A 36 0.55 -7.63 18.24
N PRO A 37 1.15 -8.09 17.12
CA PRO A 37 1.21 -7.28 15.91
C PRO A 37 -0.21 -7.02 15.41
N ALA A 38 -0.56 -5.74 15.24
CA ALA A 38 -1.85 -5.26 14.69
C ALA A 38 -2.06 -5.61 13.19
N ARG A 39 -1.36 -6.64 12.70
CA ARG A 39 -1.24 -7.04 11.29
C ARG A 39 -2.30 -8.06 10.85
N ARG A 40 -3.14 -8.57 11.75
CA ARG A 40 -4.16 -9.60 11.46
C ARG A 40 -5.57 -9.07 11.17
N VAL A 41 -5.90 -7.84 11.57
CA VAL A 41 -7.26 -7.28 11.37
C VAL A 41 -7.42 -6.62 10.00
N ALA A 42 -6.34 -6.09 9.41
CA ALA A 42 -6.33 -5.34 8.15
C ALA A 42 -6.51 -6.20 6.86
N GLN A 43 -7.10 -7.39 6.97
CA GLN A 43 -7.33 -8.35 5.88
C GLN A 43 -8.75 -8.90 5.80
N GLN A 44 -9.62 -8.63 6.79
CA GLN A 44 -11.01 -9.08 6.75
C GLN A 44 -11.89 -7.96 6.18
N ILE A 45 -12.55 -8.26 5.05
CA ILE A 45 -13.59 -7.40 4.48
C ILE A 45 -14.81 -7.50 5.41
N PRO A 46 -15.39 -6.40 5.88
CA PRO A 46 -16.58 -6.42 6.74
C PRO A 46 -17.76 -7.14 6.09
N GLU A 47 -18.53 -7.88 6.89
CA GLU A 47 -19.72 -8.58 6.45
C GLU A 47 -20.78 -7.64 5.85
N GLU A 48 -20.79 -6.36 6.26
CA GLU A 48 -21.63 -5.30 5.68
C GLU A 48 -21.43 -5.11 4.16
N ILE A 49 -20.19 -5.29 3.67
CA ILE A 49 -19.86 -5.15 2.24
C ILE A 49 -20.09 -6.48 1.51
N LEU A 50 -19.79 -7.60 2.15
CA LEU A 50 -20.03 -8.95 1.59
C LEU A 50 -21.52 -9.31 1.49
N GLY A 51 -22.33 -8.83 2.42
CA GLY A 51 -23.77 -9.06 2.51
C GLY A 51 -24.62 -8.05 1.75
N ASN A 52 -24.03 -7.02 1.13
CA ASN A 52 -24.78 -6.03 0.36
C ASN A 52 -25.29 -6.66 -0.95
N ALA A 53 -26.63 -6.81 -1.03
CA ALA A 53 -27.30 -7.39 -2.18
C ALA A 53 -27.11 -6.57 -3.47
N GLU A 54 -27.18 -5.24 -3.39
CA GLU A 54 -27.03 -4.33 -4.52
C GLU A 54 -25.61 -4.40 -5.10
N LEU A 55 -24.59 -4.49 -4.23
CA LEU A 55 -23.21 -4.63 -4.66
C LEU A 55 -22.97 -5.97 -5.37
N ARG A 56 -23.58 -7.05 -4.86
CA ARG A 56 -23.49 -8.37 -5.50
C ARG A 56 -24.18 -8.37 -6.85
N GLU A 57 -25.38 -7.80 -6.96
CA GLU A 57 -26.11 -7.65 -8.23
C GLU A 57 -25.32 -6.83 -9.24
N ALA A 58 -24.74 -5.70 -8.82
CA ALA A 58 -23.91 -4.87 -9.69
C ALA A 58 -22.64 -5.62 -10.15
N ALA A 59 -22.04 -6.44 -9.29
CA ALA A 59 -20.92 -7.30 -9.67
C ALA A 59 -21.31 -8.46 -10.62
N GLU A 60 -22.57 -8.89 -10.63
CA GLU A 60 -23.06 -9.89 -11.60
C GLU A 60 -23.19 -9.35 -13.04
N ALA A 61 -23.10 -8.03 -13.24
CA ALA A 61 -22.94 -7.42 -14.57
C ALA A 61 -21.56 -7.73 -15.20
N LEU A 62 -20.57 -8.11 -14.39
CA LEU A 62 -19.26 -8.55 -14.85
C LEU A 62 -19.28 -10.06 -15.20
N PRO A 63 -18.55 -10.49 -16.24
CA PRO A 63 -18.59 -11.88 -16.69
C PRO A 63 -18.00 -12.84 -15.65
N ARG A 64 -18.78 -13.88 -15.30
CA ARG A 64 -18.56 -14.78 -14.15
C ARG A 64 -17.26 -15.62 -14.21
N ASN A 65 -16.60 -15.67 -15.36
CA ASN A 65 -15.29 -16.31 -15.52
C ASN A 65 -14.11 -15.44 -15.04
N TYR A 66 -14.33 -14.15 -14.74
CA TYR A 66 -13.31 -13.25 -14.20
C TYR A 66 -13.66 -12.85 -12.76
N ASN A 67 -12.69 -12.98 -11.84
CA ASN A 67 -12.83 -12.47 -10.47
C ASN A 67 -12.06 -11.15 -10.28
N PHE A 68 -12.78 -10.04 -10.19
CA PHE A 68 -12.21 -8.70 -9.99
C PHE A 68 -12.11 -8.24 -8.52
N GLU A 69 -12.45 -9.12 -7.55
CA GLU A 69 -12.46 -8.83 -6.11
C GLU A 69 -13.16 -7.49 -5.71
N ILE A 70 -14.19 -7.05 -6.44
CA ILE A 70 -14.83 -5.73 -6.26
C ILE A 70 -15.14 -5.35 -4.80
N PRO A 71 -15.67 -6.24 -3.93
CA PRO A 71 -15.90 -5.93 -2.51
C PRO A 71 -14.63 -5.50 -1.75
N LYS A 72 -13.47 -6.07 -2.10
CA LYS A 72 -12.15 -5.75 -1.53
C LYS A 72 -11.70 -4.36 -1.97
N THR A 73 -11.91 -4.01 -3.25
CA THR A 73 -11.58 -2.71 -3.82
C THR A 73 -12.39 -1.60 -3.14
N ILE A 74 -13.72 -1.76 -3.04
CA ILE A 74 -14.61 -0.81 -2.35
C ILE A 74 -14.21 -0.65 -0.88
N TRP A 75 -13.96 -1.76 -0.16
CA TRP A 75 -13.51 -1.69 1.23
C TRP A 75 -12.19 -0.93 1.36
N ARG A 76 -11.22 -1.18 0.48
CA ARG A 76 -9.92 -0.49 0.49
C ARG A 76 -10.03 0.99 0.18
N ILE A 77 -10.87 1.39 -0.78
CA ILE A 77 -11.14 2.81 -1.09
C ILE A 77 -11.77 3.50 0.12
N ARG A 78 -12.78 2.87 0.76
CA ARG A 78 -13.39 3.38 1.99
C ARG A 78 -12.39 3.50 3.15
N GLN A 79 -11.53 2.51 3.38
CA GLN A 79 -10.45 2.59 4.39
C GLN A 79 -9.40 3.65 4.05
N ALA A 80 -9.15 3.88 2.75
CA ALA A 80 -8.23 4.90 2.30
C ALA A 80 -8.79 6.33 2.41
N GLN A 81 -10.12 6.50 2.45
CA GLN A 81 -10.83 7.78 2.36
C GLN A 81 -10.36 8.61 1.14
N ALA A 82 -10.13 7.92 0.02
CA ALA A 82 -9.74 8.52 -1.25
C ALA A 82 -10.92 9.24 -1.90
N ARG A 83 -10.67 10.36 -2.58
CA ARG A 83 -11.68 11.11 -3.34
C ARG A 83 -11.57 10.88 -4.85
N LYS A 84 -10.37 10.59 -5.34
CA LYS A 84 -10.12 10.22 -6.73
C LYS A 84 -9.34 8.92 -6.83
N VAL A 85 -9.89 7.97 -7.60
CA VAL A 85 -9.37 6.61 -7.77
C VAL A 85 -8.99 6.42 -9.22
N ALA A 86 -7.70 6.19 -9.49
CA ALA A 86 -7.22 5.78 -10.81
C ALA A 86 -7.39 4.26 -10.97
N LEU A 87 -7.92 3.81 -12.11
CA LEU A 87 -8.02 2.40 -12.48
C LEU A 87 -7.02 2.11 -13.60
N GLN A 88 -6.06 1.21 -13.33
CA GLN A 88 -5.12 0.69 -14.31
C GLN A 88 -5.49 -0.75 -14.67
N MET A 89 -5.68 -1.02 -15.95
CA MET A 89 -6.05 -2.34 -16.46
C MET A 89 -5.21 -2.68 -17.71
N PRO A 90 -4.88 -3.95 -17.93
CA PRO A 90 -4.33 -4.40 -19.21
C PRO A 90 -5.40 -4.31 -20.30
N GLU A 91 -4.97 -4.24 -21.56
CA GLU A 91 -5.81 -4.04 -22.74
C GLU A 91 -7.05 -4.96 -22.77
N GLY A 92 -6.88 -6.26 -22.50
CA GLY A 92 -7.96 -7.25 -22.49
C GLY A 92 -9.00 -7.10 -21.37
N LEU A 93 -8.77 -6.25 -20.37
CA LEU A 93 -9.71 -5.95 -19.29
C LEU A 93 -10.34 -4.54 -19.39
N LEU A 94 -9.83 -3.67 -20.26
CA LEU A 94 -10.37 -2.31 -20.45
C LEU A 94 -11.85 -2.30 -20.85
N MET A 95 -12.34 -3.36 -21.52
CA MET A 95 -13.76 -3.54 -21.84
C MET A 95 -14.68 -3.59 -20.62
N PHE A 96 -14.15 -3.85 -19.42
CA PHE A 96 -14.89 -3.86 -18.15
C PHE A 96 -14.65 -2.60 -17.31
N ALA A 97 -13.74 -1.70 -17.74
CA ALA A 97 -13.27 -0.58 -16.94
C ALA A 97 -14.39 0.40 -16.58
N CYS A 98 -15.26 0.76 -17.54
CA CYS A 98 -16.40 1.65 -17.28
C CYS A 98 -17.38 1.03 -16.28
N THR A 99 -17.75 -0.24 -16.45
CA THR A 99 -18.63 -0.95 -15.51
C THR A 99 -18.03 -0.99 -14.10
N ILE A 100 -16.72 -1.20 -13.97
CA ILE A 100 -16.02 -1.20 -12.68
C ILE A 100 -15.99 0.21 -12.08
N ALA A 101 -15.78 1.25 -12.89
CA ALA A 101 -15.86 2.65 -12.47
C ALA A 101 -17.27 2.99 -11.94
N ASP A 102 -18.32 2.71 -12.72
CA ASP A 102 -19.72 2.92 -12.33
C ASP A 102 -20.06 2.27 -10.98
N ILE A 103 -19.56 1.05 -10.74
CA ILE A 103 -19.74 0.34 -9.46
C ILE A 103 -19.00 1.03 -8.32
N ILE A 104 -17.75 1.47 -8.55
CA ILE A 104 -16.96 2.18 -7.53
C ILE A 104 -17.65 3.50 -7.15
N GLU A 105 -18.09 4.30 -8.13
CA GLU A 105 -18.78 5.58 -7.89
C GLU A 105 -20.16 5.39 -7.23
N ARG A 106 -20.86 4.26 -7.48
CA ARG A 106 -22.12 3.95 -6.81
C ARG A 106 -21.97 3.61 -5.33
N PHE A 107 -20.89 2.90 -4.97
CA PHE A 107 -20.71 2.35 -3.62
C PHE A 107 -19.63 3.06 -2.80
N THR A 108 -19.01 4.12 -3.31
CA THR A 108 -18.05 4.98 -2.62
C THR A 108 -18.21 6.44 -3.04
N ASP A 109 -17.87 7.39 -2.16
CA ASP A 109 -17.91 8.83 -2.45
C ASP A 109 -16.71 9.32 -3.31
N ALA A 110 -16.15 8.45 -4.16
CA ALA A 110 -14.92 8.69 -4.89
C ALA A 110 -15.13 8.65 -6.41
N GLU A 111 -14.57 9.62 -7.13
CA GLU A 111 -14.54 9.69 -8.60
C GLU A 111 -13.57 8.64 -9.16
N ALA A 112 -14.02 7.83 -10.12
CA ALA A 112 -13.24 6.74 -10.71
C ALA A 112 -12.76 7.10 -12.12
N VAL A 113 -11.43 7.26 -12.28
CA VAL A 113 -10.78 7.63 -13.54
C VAL A 113 -10.12 6.40 -14.15
N VAL A 114 -10.61 5.95 -15.31
CA VAL A 114 -9.96 4.91 -16.11
C VAL A 114 -8.72 5.49 -16.77
N MET A 115 -7.53 4.92 -16.50
CA MET A 115 -6.30 5.33 -17.18
C MET A 115 -6.24 4.69 -18.57
N GLY A 116 -5.97 5.50 -19.59
CA GLY A 116 -5.89 5.06 -20.98
C GLY A 116 -4.57 4.40 -21.39
N ASP A 117 -3.58 4.31 -20.49
CA ASP A 117 -2.31 3.65 -20.80
C ASP A 117 -2.41 2.14 -20.61
N VAL A 118 -1.89 1.40 -21.59
CA VAL A 118 -2.03 -0.06 -21.73
C VAL A 118 -0.82 -0.77 -21.12
N THR A 119 -1.05 -1.45 -20.00
CA THR A 119 0.03 -2.15 -19.27
C THR A 119 0.43 -3.46 -19.93
N TYR A 120 1.45 -3.41 -20.79
CA TYR A 120 2.00 -4.59 -21.48
C TYR A 120 2.92 -5.47 -20.62
N GLY A 121 3.10 -5.22 -19.32
CA GLY A 121 3.99 -6.00 -18.47
C GLY A 121 3.83 -5.83 -16.95
N ALA A 122 4.38 -6.79 -16.20
CA ALA A 122 4.29 -6.90 -14.73
C ALA A 122 5.15 -5.90 -13.93
N CYS A 123 5.47 -4.75 -14.52
CA CYS A 123 6.18 -3.64 -13.87
C CYS A 123 5.62 -2.25 -14.22
N CYS A 124 4.56 -2.18 -15.03
CA CYS A 124 4.03 -0.94 -15.60
C CYS A 124 3.05 -0.22 -14.65
N VAL A 125 3.36 -0.09 -13.36
CA VAL A 125 2.56 0.77 -12.47
C VAL A 125 2.82 2.22 -12.85
N ASP A 126 1.79 2.94 -13.27
CA ASP A 126 1.92 4.36 -13.63
C ASP A 126 1.45 5.26 -12.48
N ASP A 127 2.29 5.35 -11.45
CA ASP A 127 2.06 6.22 -10.31
C ASP A 127 2.28 7.71 -10.65
N TYR A 128 3.15 8.01 -11.61
CA TYR A 128 3.39 9.36 -12.11
C TYR A 128 2.16 9.95 -12.79
N THR A 129 1.52 9.25 -13.73
CA THR A 129 0.29 9.72 -14.40
C THR A 129 -0.88 9.71 -13.43
N ALA A 130 -1.04 8.68 -12.59
CA ALA A 130 -2.08 8.67 -11.56
C ALA A 130 -2.00 9.91 -10.64
N ARG A 131 -0.78 10.29 -10.24
CA ARG A 131 -0.53 11.50 -9.45
C ARG A 131 -0.75 12.79 -10.26
N ALA A 132 -0.38 12.82 -11.53
CA ALA A 132 -0.61 13.97 -12.42
C ALA A 132 -2.11 14.21 -12.67
N LEU A 133 -2.93 13.15 -12.71
CA LEU A 133 -4.39 13.18 -12.75
C LEU A 133 -5.03 13.58 -11.39
N GLY A 134 -4.22 13.71 -10.33
CA GLY A 134 -4.69 14.05 -8.99
C GLY A 134 -5.42 12.91 -8.27
N ALA A 135 -5.10 11.65 -8.59
CA ALA A 135 -5.64 10.50 -7.85
C ALA A 135 -4.98 10.33 -6.48
N ASP A 136 -5.78 9.98 -5.46
CA ASP A 136 -5.32 9.63 -4.11
C ASP A 136 -5.07 8.12 -3.97
N PHE A 137 -5.67 7.33 -4.87
CA PHE A 137 -5.67 5.87 -4.85
C PHE A 137 -5.52 5.30 -6.26
N LEU A 138 -4.73 4.24 -6.41
CA LEU A 138 -4.51 3.54 -7.67
C LEU A 138 -4.88 2.05 -7.52
N VAL A 139 -5.84 1.57 -8.31
CA VAL A 139 -6.16 0.14 -8.43
C VAL A 139 -5.45 -0.41 -9.66
N HIS A 140 -4.49 -1.32 -9.46
CA HIS A 140 -3.80 -2.02 -10.54
C HIS A 140 -4.37 -3.44 -10.67
N TYR A 141 -5.07 -3.69 -11.77
CA TYR A 141 -5.58 -5.02 -12.11
C TYR A 141 -4.51 -5.77 -12.91
N GLY A 142 -4.13 -6.96 -12.47
CA GLY A 142 -3.14 -7.81 -13.15
C GLY A 142 -2.11 -8.42 -12.21
N HIS A 143 -0.83 -8.27 -12.55
CA HIS A 143 0.28 -8.87 -11.81
C HIS A 143 0.76 -7.94 -10.68
N SER A 144 1.16 -8.51 -9.54
CA SER A 144 1.91 -7.72 -8.54
C SER A 144 3.25 -7.28 -9.11
N CYS A 145 3.43 -5.96 -9.18
CA CYS A 145 4.69 -5.36 -9.60
C CYS A 145 5.71 -5.39 -8.46
N LEU A 146 7.01 -5.45 -8.79
CA LEU A 146 8.11 -5.53 -7.81
C LEU A 146 8.43 -4.20 -7.12
N ILE A 147 7.66 -3.13 -7.37
CA ILE A 147 7.86 -1.82 -6.78
C ILE A 147 7.25 -1.80 -5.36
N PRO A 148 8.03 -1.49 -4.31
CA PRO A 148 7.50 -1.41 -2.96
C PRO A 148 6.51 -0.25 -2.83
N ILE A 149 5.37 -0.49 -2.17
CA ILE A 149 4.29 0.48 -1.96
C ILE A 149 4.82 1.76 -1.26
N ASP A 150 5.85 1.64 -0.43
CA ASP A 150 6.47 2.76 0.29
C ASP A 150 7.29 3.71 -0.61
N ALA A 151 7.63 3.30 -1.84
CA ALA A 151 8.30 4.17 -2.81
C ALA A 151 7.33 5.14 -3.50
N THR A 152 6.03 4.81 -3.51
CA THR A 152 4.99 5.65 -4.12
C THR A 152 4.73 6.86 -3.24
N GLN A 153 5.13 8.06 -3.69
CA GLN A 153 5.14 9.28 -2.88
C GLN A 153 3.72 9.81 -2.57
N GLY A 154 3.05 9.20 -1.58
CA GLY A 154 1.75 9.62 -1.06
C GLY A 154 0.52 9.03 -1.75
N LEU A 155 0.69 8.37 -2.90
CA LEU A 155 -0.37 7.64 -3.60
C LEU A 155 -0.56 6.26 -2.97
N LYS A 156 -1.78 5.96 -2.52
CA LYS A 156 -2.13 4.62 -2.01
C LYS A 156 -2.41 3.68 -3.18
N MET A 157 -2.01 2.41 -3.10
CA MET A 157 -2.25 1.45 -4.18
C MET A 157 -2.84 0.13 -3.70
N LEU A 158 -3.65 -0.49 -4.56
CA LEU A 158 -4.19 -1.84 -4.42
C LEU A 158 -3.88 -2.65 -5.67
N TYR A 159 -3.17 -3.77 -5.49
CA TYR A 159 -3.04 -4.80 -6.51
C TYR A 159 -4.23 -5.75 -6.43
N VAL A 160 -4.91 -5.95 -7.56
CA VAL A 160 -6.00 -6.92 -7.72
C VAL A 160 -5.56 -7.98 -8.72
N PHE A 161 -5.44 -9.22 -8.25
CA PHE A 161 -5.21 -10.37 -9.10
C PHE A 161 -6.53 -10.80 -9.72
N VAL A 162 -6.63 -10.76 -11.05
CA VAL A 162 -7.81 -11.24 -11.77
C VAL A 162 -7.62 -12.72 -12.08
N ASP A 163 -8.38 -13.56 -11.39
CA ASP A 163 -8.46 -15.00 -11.66
C ASP A 163 -9.38 -15.23 -12.86
N ILE A 164 -8.91 -15.97 -13.87
CA ILE A 164 -9.63 -16.28 -15.10
C ILE A 164 -9.88 -17.78 -15.14
N LYS A 165 -11.14 -18.17 -14.97
CA LYS A 165 -11.58 -19.56 -15.08
C LYS A 165 -11.79 -19.91 -16.54
N ILE A 166 -10.94 -20.79 -17.05
CA ILE A 166 -11.04 -21.42 -18.36
C ILE A 166 -11.53 -22.85 -18.11
N ASP A 167 -12.52 -23.27 -18.90
CA ASP A 167 -13.08 -24.64 -18.98
C ASP A 167 -12.46 -25.36 -20.19
#